data_AF-A0A6N2YC61-F1
#
_entry.id   AF-A0A6N2YC61-F1
#
_cell.length_a   1.000
_cell.length_b   1.000
_cell.length_c   1.000
_cell.angle_alpha   90.00
_cell.angle_beta   90.00
_cell.angle_gamma   90.00
#
_symmetry.space_group_name_H-M   'P 1'
#
loop_
_entity.id
_entity.type
_entity.pdbx_description
1 polymer ?
#
loop_
_entity_poly.entity_id
_entity_poly.type
_entity_poly.pdbx_seq_one_letter_code
_entity_poly.pdbx_strand_id
1 'polypeptide(L)'
;MKADINAINDLENYLKPFAREICTINKNLYEENQILDDIENYFNKFSIKETDYGHEGRVWILIGKEDGKCYKSLMVAQSENIYDEITKDVQRMYNHMFHDKDDGTWETKIKYDLDVFKNPSKKESDGDLYLYQPDDKQGKKAYFYRYLKKKYNVLKFYEVMIDKFLEPGDLTDLLKKNLYEISKDYYCESLLAIKTDCKNWEPYGSGVGKRFYFQFLSETD
;
A
#
# COMPACT_ATOMS: atom_id res chain seq x y z
N MET A 1 8.50 -6.00 27.70
CA MET A 1 9.43 -6.81 26.88
C MET A 1 10.01 -5.89 25.82
N LYS A 2 11.22 -5.34 26.04
CA LYS A 2 11.88 -4.51 25.02
C LYS A 2 12.36 -5.45 23.94
N ALA A 3 11.71 -5.45 22.77
CA ALA A 3 12.32 -6.06 21.60
C ALA A 3 13.71 -5.43 21.43
N ASP A 4 14.72 -6.24 21.20
CA ASP A 4 16.09 -5.77 21.02
C ASP A 4 16.14 -4.96 19.72
N ILE A 5 15.93 -3.64 19.84
CA ILE A 5 15.82 -2.68 18.73
C ILE A 5 17.06 -2.74 17.82
N ASN A 6 18.19 -3.24 18.33
CA ASN A 6 19.43 -3.41 17.59
C ASN A 6 19.39 -4.59 16.59
N ALA A 7 18.39 -5.48 16.66
CA ALA A 7 18.24 -6.61 15.75
C ALA A 7 17.51 -6.25 14.43
N ILE A 8 16.89 -5.06 14.34
CA ILE A 8 16.19 -4.59 13.12
C ILE A 8 17.11 -3.74 12.26
N ASN A 9 18.38 -4.14 12.10
CA ASN A 9 19.27 -3.44 11.17
C ASN A 9 18.89 -3.71 9.71
N ASP A 10 18.14 -4.78 9.45
CA ASP A 10 17.62 -5.12 8.13
C ASP A 10 16.14 -5.51 8.20
N LEU A 11 15.28 -4.49 8.18
CA LEU A 11 13.83 -4.65 8.19
C LEU A 11 13.31 -5.52 7.03
N GLU A 12 13.98 -5.51 5.88
CA GLU A 12 13.61 -6.34 4.74
C GLU A 12 13.82 -7.83 5.06
N ASN A 13 14.98 -8.18 5.62
CA ASN A 13 15.25 -9.55 6.07
C ASN A 13 14.32 -9.99 7.21
N TYR A 14 13.89 -9.06 8.07
CA TYR A 14 12.89 -9.35 9.09
C TYR A 14 11.52 -9.69 8.49
N LEU A 15 11.06 -8.96 7.46
CA LEU A 15 9.75 -9.17 6.84
C LEU A 15 9.70 -10.40 5.92
N LYS A 16 10.80 -10.68 5.20
CA LYS A 16 10.89 -11.71 4.16
C LYS A 16 10.33 -13.09 4.52
N PRO A 17 10.48 -13.62 5.75
CA PRO A 17 9.93 -14.92 6.10
C PRO A 17 8.40 -14.97 6.05
N PHE A 18 7.72 -13.88 6.39
CA PHE A 18 6.26 -13.85 6.53
C PHE A 18 5.58 -12.82 5.62
N ALA A 19 6.29 -12.29 4.63
CA ALA A 19 5.72 -11.31 3.72
C ALA A 19 6.14 -11.57 2.27
N ARG A 20 5.29 -11.13 1.35
CA ARG A 20 5.53 -11.13 -0.09
C ARG A 20 5.74 -9.70 -0.56
N GLU A 21 6.82 -9.43 -1.28
CA GLU A 21 7.01 -8.11 -1.90
C GLU A 21 5.91 -7.88 -2.94
N ILE A 22 5.21 -6.76 -2.82
CA ILE A 22 4.08 -6.35 -3.65
C ILE A 22 4.55 -5.43 -4.79
N CYS A 23 5.44 -4.48 -4.49
CA CYS A 23 5.88 -3.47 -5.46
C CYS A 23 7.10 -2.73 -4.90
N THR A 24 7.98 -2.27 -5.79
CA THR A 24 9.10 -1.39 -5.47
C THR A 24 9.10 -0.15 -6.34
N ILE A 25 9.19 1.04 -5.73
CA ILE A 25 9.27 2.33 -6.43
C ILE A 25 10.62 2.98 -6.15
N ASN A 26 11.42 3.19 -7.20
CA ASN A 26 12.76 3.77 -7.13
C ASN A 26 12.78 5.23 -7.62
N LYS A 27 13.54 6.10 -6.94
CA LYS A 27 13.61 7.54 -7.25
C LYS A 27 14.56 7.83 -8.41
N ASN A 28 15.60 7.02 -8.54
CA ASN A 28 16.70 7.25 -9.46
C ASN A 28 16.49 6.63 -10.85
N LEU A 29 15.37 5.94 -11.08
CA LEU A 29 15.23 5.11 -12.27
C LEU A 29 14.37 5.71 -13.40
N TYR A 30 13.31 6.51 -13.18
CA TYR A 30 12.28 6.62 -14.23
C TYR A 30 11.49 7.93 -14.38
N GLU A 31 11.03 8.16 -15.62
CA GLU A 31 9.92 9.03 -16.02
C GLU A 31 8.57 8.40 -15.59
N GLU A 32 7.53 9.23 -15.40
CA GLU A 32 6.20 8.85 -14.90
C GLU A 32 5.61 7.58 -15.53
N ASN A 33 5.60 7.49 -16.86
CA ASN A 33 4.96 6.38 -17.60
C ASN A 33 5.59 5.03 -17.26
N GLN A 34 6.91 5.00 -17.04
CA GLN A 34 7.61 3.76 -16.79
C GLN A 34 7.37 3.22 -15.36
N ILE A 35 7.07 4.09 -14.40
CA ILE A 35 6.70 3.66 -13.03
C ILE A 35 5.32 3.00 -13.04
N LEU A 36 4.37 3.54 -13.80
CA LEU A 36 3.02 2.96 -13.91
C LEU A 36 3.08 1.59 -14.59
N ASP A 37 3.85 1.46 -15.68
CA ASP A 37 4.06 0.18 -16.36
C ASP A 37 4.73 -0.85 -15.43
N ASP A 38 5.73 -0.46 -14.64
CA ASP A 38 6.42 -1.36 -13.71
C ASP A 38 5.48 -1.88 -12.61
N ILE A 39 4.62 -1.01 -12.08
CA ILE A 39 3.59 -1.38 -11.10
C ILE A 39 2.64 -2.40 -11.71
N GLU A 40 2.00 -2.03 -12.81
CA GLU A 40 1.01 -2.87 -13.49
C GLU A 40 1.61 -4.22 -13.88
N ASN A 41 2.80 -4.24 -14.49
CA ASN A 41 3.49 -5.47 -14.87
C ASN A 41 3.84 -6.36 -13.67
N TYR A 42 4.33 -5.78 -12.58
CA TYR A 42 4.66 -6.56 -11.38
C TYR A 42 3.42 -7.23 -10.81
N PHE A 43 2.34 -6.48 -10.63
CA PHE A 43 1.10 -7.01 -10.08
C PHE A 43 0.38 -7.98 -11.02
N ASN A 44 0.43 -7.76 -12.33
CA ASN A 44 -0.06 -8.73 -13.32
C ASN A 44 0.68 -10.06 -13.21
N LYS A 45 2.00 -10.03 -13.00
CA LYS A 45 2.81 -11.24 -12.75
C LYS A 45 2.53 -11.88 -11.40
N PHE A 46 2.16 -11.08 -10.41
CA PHE A 46 2.02 -11.48 -9.02
C PHE A 46 0.63 -11.21 -8.47
N SER A 47 -0.42 -11.54 -9.25
CA SER A 47 -1.79 -11.18 -8.90
C SER A 47 -2.14 -11.58 -7.48
N ILE A 48 -2.51 -10.58 -6.69
CA ILE A 48 -3.13 -10.78 -5.39
C ILE A 48 -4.56 -11.16 -5.76
N LYS A 49 -4.88 -12.45 -5.63
CA LYS A 49 -6.22 -12.95 -6.00
C LYS A 49 -7.26 -12.09 -5.30
N GLU A 50 -8.22 -11.53 -6.04
CA GLU A 50 -9.40 -10.90 -5.45
C GLU A 50 -9.98 -11.90 -4.45
N THR A 51 -9.89 -11.57 -3.16
CA THR A 51 -10.09 -12.57 -2.13
C THR A 51 -11.57 -12.87 -1.98
N ASP A 52 -12.02 -14.00 -2.52
CA ASP A 52 -13.10 -14.78 -1.91
C ASP A 52 -12.59 -15.29 -0.55
N TYR A 53 -12.65 -14.45 0.49
CA TYR A 53 -12.51 -14.69 1.94
C TYR A 53 -11.64 -15.86 2.49
N GLY A 54 -10.69 -16.42 1.72
CA GLY A 54 -10.12 -17.75 1.98
C GLY A 54 -8.61 -17.89 1.81
N HIS A 55 -7.86 -16.82 1.54
CA HIS A 55 -6.39 -16.84 1.49
C HIS A 55 -5.76 -15.64 2.22
N GLU A 56 -4.56 -15.86 2.76
CA GLU A 56 -3.82 -14.96 3.65
C GLU A 56 -3.42 -13.63 3.00
N GLY A 57 -3.86 -12.50 3.57
CA GLY A 57 -3.31 -11.18 3.29
C GLY A 57 -4.34 -10.06 3.17
N ARG A 58 -4.52 -9.28 4.24
CA ARG A 58 -5.13 -7.93 4.17
C ARG A 58 -4.29 -6.86 4.84
N VAL A 59 -3.26 -7.28 5.57
CA VAL A 59 -2.30 -6.39 6.22
C VAL A 59 -1.13 -6.21 5.27
N TRP A 60 -0.73 -4.97 5.06
CA TRP A 60 0.44 -4.63 4.27
C TRP A 60 1.32 -3.63 5.01
N ILE A 61 2.58 -3.58 4.62
CA ILE A 61 3.58 -2.66 5.17
C ILE A 61 4.33 -1.99 4.03
N LEU A 62 4.46 -0.67 4.13
CA LEU A 62 5.34 0.15 3.31
C LEU A 62 6.61 0.45 4.08
N ILE A 63 7.75 0.06 3.51
CA ILE A 63 9.06 0.38 4.03
C ILE A 63 9.80 1.30 3.04
N GLY A 64 10.68 2.16 3.56
CA GLY A 64 11.45 3.08 2.74
C GLY A 64 12.91 3.18 3.15
N LYS A 65 13.77 3.42 2.15
CA LYS A 65 15.22 3.53 2.31
C LYS A 65 15.73 4.84 1.73
N GLU A 66 16.44 5.61 2.55
CA GLU A 66 17.23 6.77 2.12
C GLU A 66 18.61 6.30 1.65
N ASP A 67 19.33 7.11 0.88
CA ASP A 67 20.64 6.72 0.36
C ASP A 67 21.62 6.32 1.48
N GLY A 68 22.29 5.18 1.32
CA GLY A 68 23.24 4.68 2.32
C GLY A 68 22.67 4.40 3.71
N LYS A 69 21.34 4.40 3.91
CA LYS A 69 20.70 4.10 5.21
C LYS A 69 19.94 2.76 5.17
N CYS A 70 19.56 2.25 6.34
CA CYS A 70 18.69 1.08 6.45
C CYS A 70 17.23 1.41 6.07
N TYR A 71 16.47 0.36 5.73
CA TYR A 71 15.01 0.45 5.57
C TYR A 71 14.35 0.86 6.90
N LYS A 72 13.28 1.64 6.79
CA LYS A 72 12.41 2.05 7.91
C LYS A 72 10.97 1.70 7.61
N SER A 73 10.22 1.30 8.63
CA SER A 73 8.78 1.10 8.55
C SER A 73 8.08 2.44 8.45
N LEU A 74 7.35 2.68 7.37
CA LEU A 74 6.72 3.97 7.09
C LEU A 74 5.24 3.95 7.37
N MET A 75 4.57 2.87 6.99
CA MET A 75 3.14 2.68 7.16
C MET A 75 2.83 1.19 7.26
N VAL A 76 1.92 0.84 8.15
CA VAL A 76 1.28 -0.47 8.24
C VAL A 76 -0.21 -0.21 8.20
N ALA A 77 -0.94 -0.95 7.36
CA ALA A 77 -2.36 -0.74 7.18
C ALA A 77 -3.05 -2.00 6.68
N GLN A 78 -4.38 -1.94 6.66
CA GLN A 78 -5.24 -2.95 6.06
C GLN A 78 -5.82 -2.47 4.74
N SER A 79 -6.05 -3.38 3.80
CA SER A 79 -6.73 -3.10 2.53
C SER A 79 -7.50 -4.32 2.04
N GLU A 80 -8.68 -4.08 1.47
CA GLU A 80 -9.48 -5.12 0.78
C GLU A 80 -8.88 -5.44 -0.60
N ASN A 81 -8.30 -4.42 -1.27
CA ASN A 81 -7.63 -4.57 -2.55
C ASN A 81 -6.43 -3.61 -2.61
N ILE A 82 -5.30 -4.06 -2.07
CA ILE A 82 -4.10 -3.23 -1.98
C ILE A 82 -3.51 -2.89 -3.35
N TYR A 83 -3.77 -3.74 -4.36
CA TYR A 83 -3.38 -3.48 -5.74
C TYR A 83 -4.05 -2.22 -6.28
N ASP A 84 -5.39 -2.16 -6.17
CA ASP A 84 -6.18 -1.03 -6.64
C ASP A 84 -5.84 0.26 -5.86
N GLU A 85 -5.70 0.16 -4.53
CA GLU A 85 -5.33 1.31 -3.70
C GLU A 85 -3.96 1.90 -4.05
N ILE A 86 -2.91 1.06 -4.18
CA ILE A 86 -1.57 1.52 -4.56
C ILE A 86 -1.58 2.11 -5.97
N THR A 87 -2.22 1.43 -6.92
CA THR A 87 -2.27 1.88 -8.32
C THR A 87 -2.94 3.24 -8.42
N LYS A 88 -4.12 3.41 -7.79
CA LYS A 88 -4.84 4.69 -7.76
C LYS A 88 -4.02 5.78 -7.08
N ASP A 89 -3.38 5.50 -5.95
CA ASP A 89 -2.61 6.52 -5.24
C ASP A 89 -1.33 6.93 -6.01
N VAL A 90 -0.67 6.00 -6.71
CA VAL A 90 0.46 6.34 -7.59
C VAL A 90 -0.01 7.08 -8.84
N GLN A 91 -1.12 6.68 -9.45
CA GLN A 91 -1.74 7.40 -10.56
C GLN A 91 -2.11 8.83 -10.16
N ARG A 92 -2.72 9.05 -8.99
CA ARG A 92 -3.00 10.40 -8.46
C ARG A 92 -1.73 11.22 -8.20
N MET A 93 -0.62 10.57 -7.84
CA MET A 93 0.65 11.26 -7.58
C MET A 93 1.27 11.83 -8.85
N TYR A 94 1.14 11.14 -9.98
CA TYR A 94 1.79 11.51 -11.23
C TYR A 94 0.84 12.10 -12.29
N ASN A 95 -0.39 11.60 -12.38
CA ASN A 95 -1.39 12.06 -13.33
C ASN A 95 -2.43 13.01 -12.69
N HIS A 96 -2.27 14.31 -12.93
CA HIS A 96 -3.17 15.37 -12.45
C HIS A 96 -4.60 15.32 -13.02
N MET A 97 -4.82 14.59 -14.10
CA MET A 97 -6.13 14.36 -14.72
C MET A 97 -6.79 13.08 -14.20
N PHE A 98 -6.14 12.37 -13.26
CA PHE A 98 -6.73 11.21 -12.62
C PHE A 98 -7.90 11.65 -11.72
N HIS A 99 -9.08 11.09 -11.99
CA HIS A 99 -10.30 11.35 -11.23
C HIS A 99 -10.95 10.00 -10.99
N ASP A 100 -11.30 9.70 -9.74
CA ASP A 100 -11.88 8.43 -9.29
C ASP A 100 -13.30 8.14 -9.82
N LYS A 101 -13.77 8.91 -10.81
CA LYS A 101 -15.10 8.69 -11.38
C LYS A 101 -15.05 7.46 -12.27
N ASP A 102 -15.24 6.34 -11.59
CA ASP A 102 -15.38 4.98 -12.03
C ASP A 102 -16.61 4.85 -12.95
N ASP A 103 -16.39 4.69 -14.25
CA ASP A 103 -17.39 4.11 -15.17
C ASP A 103 -16.81 2.98 -16.04
N GLY A 104 -15.60 2.50 -15.71
CA GLY A 104 -14.97 1.38 -16.41
C GLY A 104 -14.48 1.69 -17.83
N THR A 105 -14.54 2.93 -18.30
CA THR A 105 -14.03 3.29 -19.64
C THR A 105 -12.59 3.84 -19.58
N TRP A 106 -11.62 2.93 -19.44
CA TRP A 106 -10.19 3.26 -19.54
C TRP A 106 -9.79 3.93 -20.88
N GLU A 107 -10.63 3.81 -21.91
CA GLU A 107 -10.36 4.28 -23.28
C GLU A 107 -10.61 5.80 -23.49
N THR A 108 -11.36 6.47 -22.62
CA THR A 108 -11.80 7.85 -22.88
C THR A 108 -10.77 8.92 -22.47
N LYS A 109 -9.73 8.57 -21.69
CA LYS A 109 -8.76 9.55 -21.16
C LYS A 109 -7.47 9.76 -21.98
N ILE A 110 -7.21 8.97 -23.00
CA ILE A 110 -5.98 9.11 -23.82
C ILE A 110 -6.12 10.24 -24.87
N LYS A 111 -7.34 10.70 -25.18
CA LYS A 111 -7.57 11.61 -26.32
C LYS A 111 -7.26 13.08 -26.04
N TYR A 112 -7.22 13.51 -24.79
CA TYR A 112 -6.98 14.93 -24.45
C TYR A 112 -5.50 15.30 -24.36
N ASP A 113 -4.62 14.33 -24.12
CA ASP A 113 -3.16 14.58 -24.00
C ASP A 113 -2.49 14.87 -25.34
N LEU A 114 -2.98 14.30 -26.44
CA LEU A 114 -2.33 14.48 -27.75
C LEU A 114 -2.39 15.92 -28.30
N ASP A 115 -3.33 16.76 -27.87
CA ASP A 115 -3.42 18.15 -28.35
C ASP A 115 -2.63 19.14 -27.48
N VAL A 116 -2.36 18.81 -26.22
CA VAL A 116 -1.47 19.60 -25.35
C VAL A 116 0.00 19.35 -25.70
N PHE A 117 0.37 18.10 -26.03
CA PHE A 117 1.73 17.76 -26.47
C PHE A 117 2.09 18.33 -27.86
N LYS A 118 1.11 18.61 -28.72
CA LYS A 118 1.33 19.20 -30.06
C LYS A 118 1.65 20.70 -30.05
N ASN A 119 1.44 21.41 -28.95
CA ASN A 119 1.72 22.85 -28.84
C ASN A 119 2.55 23.19 -27.60
N PRO A 120 3.87 22.89 -27.60
CA PRO A 120 4.80 23.14 -26.49
C PRO A 120 5.14 24.63 -26.28
N SER A 121 4.45 25.56 -26.97
CA SER A 121 4.68 27.01 -26.90
C SER A 121 4.10 27.66 -25.64
N LYS A 122 3.37 26.92 -24.80
CA LYS A 122 3.09 27.32 -23.40
C LYS A 122 4.09 26.66 -22.46
N LYS A 123 5.36 27.02 -22.59
CA LYS A 123 6.31 26.86 -21.47
C LYS A 123 6.01 27.97 -20.47
N GLU A 124 5.41 27.61 -19.34
CA GLU A 124 5.61 28.37 -18.11
C GLU A 124 6.54 27.59 -17.19
N SER A 125 7.80 27.99 -17.25
CA SER A 125 8.80 27.95 -16.18
C SER A 125 9.35 26.61 -15.70
N ASP A 126 10.64 26.62 -15.39
CA ASP A 126 11.49 25.62 -14.72
C ASP A 126 11.01 25.20 -13.30
N GLY A 127 9.71 25.23 -13.00
CA GLY A 127 9.15 24.96 -11.69
C GLY A 127 8.24 23.75 -11.69
N ASP A 128 8.66 22.68 -10.99
CA ASP A 128 7.83 21.58 -10.49
C ASP A 128 6.70 21.09 -11.41
N LEU A 129 7.00 20.04 -12.18
CA LEU A 129 6.06 19.22 -12.93
C LEU A 129 5.15 18.41 -11.99
N TYR A 130 4.43 19.10 -11.12
CA TYR A 130 3.55 18.52 -10.13
C TYR A 130 2.33 19.41 -9.97
N LEU A 131 1.33 19.14 -10.80
CA LEU A 131 0.08 19.90 -10.92
C LEU A 131 -0.90 19.58 -9.78
N TYR A 132 -0.47 19.83 -8.54
CA TYR A 132 -1.35 19.93 -7.37
C TYR A 132 -0.85 21.05 -6.47
N GLN A 133 -1.65 22.11 -6.36
CA GLN A 133 -1.42 23.22 -5.42
C GLN A 133 -1.65 22.71 -3.98
N PRO A 134 -0.75 22.96 -3.02
CA PRO A 134 -0.82 22.50 -1.62
C PRO A 134 -2.14 22.75 -0.90
N ASP A 135 -2.98 23.63 -1.45
CA ASP A 135 -4.20 24.16 -0.84
C ASP A 135 -5.43 23.28 -1.10
N ASP A 136 -5.32 22.27 -1.96
CA ASP A 136 -6.40 21.36 -2.29
C ASP A 136 -6.61 20.29 -1.20
N LYS A 137 -7.48 20.61 -0.25
CA LYS A 137 -7.74 19.81 0.97
C LYS A 137 -8.28 18.39 0.71
N GLN A 138 -8.65 18.06 -0.53
CA GLN A 138 -9.22 16.76 -0.89
C GLN A 138 -8.16 15.68 -1.21
N GLY A 139 -6.88 16.03 -1.37
CA GLY A 139 -5.83 15.11 -1.86
C GLY A 139 -4.83 14.56 -0.85
N LYS A 140 -5.07 14.60 0.48
CA LYS A 140 -4.06 14.30 1.52
C LYS A 140 -3.24 13.01 1.31
N LYS A 141 -3.86 11.93 0.81
CA LYS A 141 -3.16 10.65 0.52
C LYS A 141 -2.23 10.74 -0.70
N ALA A 142 -2.62 11.45 -1.76
CA ALA A 142 -1.76 11.67 -2.93
C ALA A 142 -0.47 12.42 -2.56
N TYR A 143 -0.56 13.35 -1.61
CA TYR A 143 0.63 14.03 -1.07
C TYR A 143 1.51 13.13 -0.20
N PHE A 144 0.94 12.11 0.46
CA PHE A 144 1.68 11.24 1.36
C PHE A 144 2.76 10.45 0.62
N TYR A 145 2.41 9.67 -0.43
CA TYR A 145 3.42 8.92 -1.17
C TYR A 145 4.39 9.83 -1.93
N ARG A 146 3.93 10.98 -2.42
CA ARG A 146 4.81 11.98 -3.03
C ARG A 146 5.84 12.51 -2.04
N TYR A 147 5.42 12.85 -0.82
CA TYR A 147 6.31 13.25 0.26
C TYR A 147 7.32 12.13 0.60
N LEU A 148 6.84 10.89 0.73
CA LEU A 148 7.70 9.74 0.99
C LEU A 148 8.70 9.54 -0.16
N LYS A 149 8.30 9.66 -1.42
CA LYS A 149 9.20 9.53 -2.57
C LYS A 149 10.26 10.62 -2.63
N LYS A 150 9.92 11.86 -2.24
CA LYS A 150 10.92 12.95 -2.13
C LYS A 150 12.01 12.59 -1.13
N LYS A 151 11.63 11.97 0.00
CA LYS A 151 12.50 11.64 1.13
C LYS A 151 13.27 10.33 0.96
N TYR A 152 12.64 9.29 0.43
CA TYR A 152 13.18 7.93 0.34
C TYR A 152 13.48 7.55 -1.12
N ASN A 153 14.69 7.07 -1.37
CA ASN A 153 15.14 6.66 -2.70
C ASN A 153 14.41 5.41 -3.17
N VAL A 154 14.13 4.50 -2.25
CA VAL A 154 13.41 3.25 -2.51
C VAL A 154 12.22 3.17 -1.57
N LEU A 155 11.06 2.85 -2.13
CA LEU A 155 9.86 2.47 -1.40
C LEU A 155 9.52 1.03 -1.78
N LYS A 156 9.25 0.18 -0.79
CA LYS A 156 8.83 -1.20 -1.01
C LYS A 156 7.54 -1.47 -0.26
N PHE A 157 6.59 -2.10 -0.93
CA PHE A 157 5.34 -2.54 -0.35
C PHE A 157 5.41 -4.06 -0.15
N TYR A 158 4.97 -4.54 0.99
CA TYR A 158 4.89 -5.96 1.30
C TYR A 158 3.51 -6.32 1.81
N GLU A 159 3.01 -7.47 1.36
CA GLU A 159 1.80 -8.10 1.85
C GLU A 159 2.22 -9.07 2.94
N VAL A 160 1.56 -9.00 4.08
CA VAL A 160 1.87 -9.84 5.24
C VAL A 160 1.04 -11.11 5.16
N MET A 161 1.72 -12.25 5.11
CA MET A 161 1.11 -13.57 5.31
C MET A 161 0.76 -13.70 6.79
N ILE A 162 -0.48 -13.36 7.14
CA ILE A 162 -0.92 -13.15 8.52
C ILE A 162 -0.71 -14.40 9.37
N ASP A 163 -1.13 -15.57 8.88
CA ASP A 163 -1.05 -16.80 9.67
C ASP A 163 0.42 -17.22 9.82
N LYS A 164 1.26 -16.99 8.81
CA LYS A 164 2.71 -17.17 8.92
C LYS A 164 3.39 -16.19 9.87
N PHE A 165 2.92 -14.96 9.97
CA PHE A 165 3.48 -13.95 10.87
C PHE A 165 3.07 -14.17 12.33
N LEU A 166 1.82 -14.58 12.55
CA LEU A 166 1.26 -14.79 13.88
C LEU A 166 1.60 -16.17 14.45
N GLU A 167 1.88 -17.16 13.59
CA GLU A 167 2.10 -18.56 13.95
C GLU A 167 1.03 -19.04 14.93
N PRO A 168 -0.27 -19.00 14.54
CA PRO A 168 -1.33 -19.41 15.45
C PRO A 168 -1.08 -20.86 15.86
N GLY A 169 -1.20 -21.12 17.16
CA GLY A 169 -1.07 -22.47 17.69
C GLY A 169 -2.26 -23.35 17.27
N ASP A 170 -2.68 -24.24 18.17
CA ASP A 170 -3.80 -25.13 17.90
C ASP A 170 -5.15 -24.36 17.80
N LEU A 171 -5.75 -24.39 16.62
CA LEU A 171 -7.08 -23.84 16.29
C LEU A 171 -8.15 -24.92 16.06
N THR A 172 -8.00 -26.11 16.67
CA THR A 172 -9.00 -27.20 16.57
C THR A 172 -10.34 -26.88 17.22
N ASP A 173 -10.34 -26.04 18.26
CA ASP A 173 -11.57 -25.55 18.90
C ASP A 173 -12.25 -24.48 18.02
N LEU A 174 -13.53 -24.71 17.69
CA LEU A 174 -14.29 -23.84 16.78
C LEU A 174 -14.42 -22.41 17.30
N LEU A 175 -14.62 -22.21 18.59
CA LEU A 175 -14.73 -20.87 19.18
C LEU A 175 -13.40 -20.14 19.07
N LYS A 176 -12.28 -20.80 19.40
CA LYS A 176 -10.93 -20.22 19.24
C LYS A 176 -10.63 -19.89 17.80
N LYS A 177 -10.98 -20.78 16.86
CA LYS A 177 -10.81 -20.54 15.42
C LYS A 177 -11.60 -19.31 14.98
N ASN A 178 -12.87 -19.20 15.37
CA ASN A 178 -13.71 -18.05 15.01
C ASN A 178 -13.17 -16.74 15.61
N LEU A 179 -12.77 -16.76 16.89
CA LEU A 179 -12.16 -15.58 17.53
C LEU A 179 -10.86 -15.17 16.84
N TYR A 180 -10.04 -16.14 16.43
CA TYR A 180 -8.82 -15.89 15.66
C TYR A 180 -9.16 -15.24 14.32
N GLU A 181 -10.02 -15.84 13.50
CA GLU A 181 -10.38 -15.33 12.17
C GLU A 181 -10.95 -13.90 12.20
N ILE A 182 -11.75 -13.56 13.22
CA ILE A 182 -12.34 -12.23 13.37
C ILE A 182 -11.28 -11.19 13.78
N SER A 183 -10.24 -11.58 14.52
CA SER A 183 -9.29 -10.66 15.16
C SER A 183 -7.89 -10.62 14.55
N LYS A 184 -7.50 -11.63 13.76
CA LYS A 184 -6.10 -11.87 13.34
C LYS A 184 -5.48 -10.70 12.60
N ASP A 185 -6.21 -10.03 11.71
CA ASP A 185 -5.67 -8.91 10.95
C ASP A 185 -5.39 -7.69 11.82
N TYR A 186 -6.28 -7.38 12.76
CA TYR A 186 -6.07 -6.28 13.70
C TYR A 186 -4.87 -6.53 14.61
N TYR A 187 -4.77 -7.76 15.10
CA TYR A 187 -3.64 -8.17 15.94
C TYR A 187 -2.33 -8.17 15.14
N CYS A 188 -2.34 -8.70 13.92
CA CYS A 188 -1.20 -8.69 13.00
C CYS A 188 -0.73 -7.27 12.68
N GLU A 189 -1.63 -6.38 12.26
CA GLU A 189 -1.34 -4.98 11.97
C GLU A 189 -0.69 -4.28 13.17
N SER A 190 -1.32 -4.41 14.34
CA SER A 190 -0.84 -3.77 15.57
C SER A 190 0.51 -4.31 16.01
N LEU A 191 0.67 -5.64 16.01
CA LEU A 191 1.92 -6.29 16.40
C LEU A 191 3.04 -5.93 15.43
N LEU A 192 2.76 -5.90 14.12
CA LEU A 192 3.73 -5.53 13.11
C LEU A 192 4.14 -4.05 13.24
N ALA A 193 3.18 -3.15 13.45
CA ALA A 193 3.45 -1.73 13.65
C ALA A 193 4.35 -1.49 14.88
N ILE A 194 4.05 -2.16 16.00
CA ILE A 194 4.85 -2.08 17.23
C ILE A 194 6.24 -2.68 17.02
N LYS A 195 6.33 -3.89 16.46
CA LYS A 195 7.63 -4.58 16.25
C LYS A 195 8.54 -3.82 15.29
N THR A 196 7.98 -3.08 14.33
CA THR A 196 8.75 -2.38 13.30
C THR A 196 8.93 -0.88 13.56
N ASP A 197 8.44 -0.38 14.71
CA ASP A 197 8.43 1.05 15.06
C ASP A 197 7.87 1.91 13.91
N CYS A 198 6.66 1.55 13.45
CA CYS A 198 6.04 2.17 12.29
C CYS A 198 5.73 3.66 12.52
N LYS A 199 6.15 4.51 11.58
CA LYS A 199 6.02 5.97 11.72
C LYS A 199 4.61 6.51 11.56
N ASN A 200 3.87 6.00 10.58
CA ASN A 200 2.53 6.47 10.26
C ASN A 200 1.57 5.29 10.39
N TRP A 201 1.22 4.96 11.63
CA TRP A 201 0.25 3.94 11.95
C TRP A 201 -0.98 4.59 12.60
N GLU A 202 -2.15 4.39 12.01
CA GLU A 202 -3.42 4.92 12.50
C GLU A 202 -4.39 3.77 12.81
N PRO A 203 -4.37 3.24 14.05
CA PRO A 203 -5.09 2.01 14.41
C PRO A 203 -6.62 2.11 14.26
N TYR A 204 -7.17 3.32 14.29
CA TYR A 204 -8.62 3.57 14.29
C TYR A 204 -9.25 3.60 12.89
N GLY A 205 -8.45 3.49 11.82
CA GLY A 205 -8.93 3.41 10.43
C GLY A 205 -9.09 1.98 9.89
N SER A 206 -8.76 0.96 10.69
CA SER A 206 -8.48 -0.43 10.24
C SER A 206 -9.70 -1.31 9.91
N GLY A 207 -10.91 -0.76 9.76
CA GLY A 207 -12.05 -1.50 9.21
C GLY A 207 -12.65 -2.63 10.08
N VAL A 208 -12.29 -2.73 11.37
CA VAL A 208 -12.77 -3.77 12.31
C VAL A 208 -14.30 -3.91 12.33
N GLY A 209 -15.05 -2.81 12.21
CA GLY A 209 -16.52 -2.83 12.20
C GLY A 209 -17.12 -3.63 11.05
N LYS A 210 -16.46 -3.72 9.89
CA LYS A 210 -16.98 -4.45 8.71
C LYS A 210 -16.89 -5.97 8.87
N ARG A 211 -15.90 -6.52 9.58
CA ARG A 211 -15.72 -7.98 9.69
C ARG A 211 -16.66 -8.63 10.68
N PHE A 212 -16.87 -7.99 11.82
CA PHE A 212 -17.89 -8.41 12.76
C PHE A 212 -19.24 -8.50 12.04
N TYR A 213 -19.54 -7.53 11.18
CA TYR A 213 -20.74 -7.51 10.35
C TYR A 213 -20.81 -8.68 9.34
N PHE A 214 -19.75 -8.93 8.55
CA PHE A 214 -19.77 -10.03 7.56
C PHE A 214 -19.79 -11.43 8.19
N GLN A 215 -19.09 -11.63 9.31
CA GLN A 215 -19.13 -12.91 10.03
C GLN A 215 -20.55 -13.18 10.55
N PHE A 216 -21.21 -12.16 11.12
CA PHE A 216 -22.61 -12.27 11.57
C PHE A 216 -23.54 -12.63 10.42
N LEU A 217 -23.37 -12.03 9.23
CA LEU A 217 -24.20 -12.35 8.06
C LEU A 217 -24.02 -13.79 7.59
N SER A 218 -22.78 -14.32 7.59
CA SER A 218 -22.49 -15.69 7.15
C SER A 218 -23.03 -16.78 8.09
N GLU A 219 -23.39 -16.44 9.32
CA GLU A 219 -23.99 -17.36 10.30
C GLU A 219 -25.53 -17.28 10.31
N THR A 220 -26.11 -16.35 9.57
CA THR A 220 -27.58 -16.13 9.48
C THR A 220 -28.21 -16.66 8.18
N ASP A 221 -27.41 -17.20 7.27
CA ASP A 221 -27.84 -17.93 6.05
C ASP A 221 -27.70 -19.45 6.23
#